data_AF-A0A402B1F3-F1
#
_entry.id   AF-A0A402B1F3-F1
#
_cell.length_a   1.000
_cell.length_b   1.000
_cell.length_c   1.000
_cell.angle_alpha   90.00
_cell.angle_beta   90.00
_cell.angle_gamma   90.00
#
_symmetry.space_group_name_H-M   'P 1'
#
loop_
_entity.id
_entity.type
_entity.pdbx_description
1 polymer ?
#
loop_
_entity_poly.entity_id
_entity_poly.type
_entity_poly.pdbx_seq_one_letter_code
_entity_poly.pdbx_strand_id
1 'polypeptide(L)'
;MYPVTRLCKTLEVSISGYYGWRNREASQHSREDARLSAEIQQIFLDHRHVYGSPRIHAVLKARGFHCSRKRVVRLMQAPQFHVGHGWSNRGHGRKVE
;
A
#
# COMPACT_ATOMS: atom_id res chain seq x y z
N MET A 1 -17.82 -25.73 -11.23
CA MET A 1 -18.03 -24.35 -10.72
C MET A 1 -19.15 -24.42 -9.68
N TYR A 2 -18.88 -24.08 -8.41
CA TYR A 2 -19.92 -24.14 -7.36
C TYR A 2 -20.66 -22.81 -7.25
N PRO A 3 -21.98 -22.82 -7.04
CA PRO A 3 -22.74 -21.58 -6.92
C PRO A 3 -22.41 -20.86 -5.61
N VAL A 4 -22.29 -19.54 -5.65
CA VAL A 4 -21.98 -18.66 -4.50
C VAL A 4 -22.94 -18.91 -3.33
N THR A 5 -24.23 -19.15 -3.62
CA THR A 5 -25.24 -19.55 -2.64
C THR A 5 -24.86 -20.78 -1.82
N ARG A 6 -24.25 -21.80 -2.44
CA ARG A 6 -23.82 -23.02 -1.73
C ARG A 6 -22.62 -22.73 -0.83
N LEU A 7 -21.64 -21.96 -1.34
CA LEU A 7 -20.46 -21.57 -0.57
C LEU A 7 -20.84 -20.69 0.64
N CYS A 8 -21.72 -19.71 0.43
CA CYS A 8 -22.20 -18.84 1.49
C CYS A 8 -22.94 -19.61 2.59
N LYS A 9 -23.75 -20.63 2.23
CA LYS A 9 -24.40 -21.51 3.22
C LYS A 9 -23.39 -22.34 4.01
N THR A 10 -22.38 -22.91 3.36
CA THR A 10 -21.34 -23.71 4.04
C THR A 10 -20.49 -22.86 4.99
N LEU A 11 -20.26 -21.59 4.64
CA LEU A 11 -19.47 -20.63 5.42
C LEU A 11 -20.32 -19.80 6.39
N GLU A 12 -21.63 -20.08 6.51
CA GLU A 12 -22.58 -19.34 7.36
C GLU A 12 -22.58 -17.81 7.15
N VAL A 13 -22.30 -17.35 5.93
CA VAL A 13 -22.35 -15.94 5.55
C VAL A 13 -23.58 -15.65 4.70
N SER A 14 -24.13 -14.44 4.81
CA SER A 14 -25.20 -14.01 3.92
C SER A 14 -24.68 -13.75 2.50
N ILE A 15 -25.49 -14.08 1.49
CA ILE A 15 -25.15 -13.83 0.07
C ILE A 15 -25.00 -12.34 -0.19
N SER A 16 -25.86 -11.51 0.42
CA SER A 16 -25.78 -10.06 0.37
C SER A 16 -24.51 -9.53 1.03
N GLY A 17 -24.08 -10.13 2.15
CA GLY A 17 -22.81 -9.81 2.81
C GLY A 17 -21.60 -10.18 1.94
N TYR A 18 -21.64 -11.33 1.28
CA TYR A 18 -20.61 -11.75 0.33
C TYR A 18 -20.48 -10.76 -0.84
N TYR A 19 -21.58 -10.42 -1.52
CA TYR A 19 -21.52 -9.46 -2.63
C TYR A 19 -21.22 -8.04 -2.16
N GLY A 20 -21.70 -7.64 -0.98
CA GLY A 20 -21.39 -6.34 -0.39
C GLY A 20 -19.91 -6.20 -0.01
N TRP A 21 -19.29 -7.27 0.48
CA TRP A 21 -17.84 -7.33 0.70
C TRP A 21 -17.06 -7.31 -0.62
N ARG A 22 -17.48 -8.13 -1.59
CA ARG A 22 -16.82 -8.25 -2.90
C ARG A 22 -16.87 -6.96 -3.71
N ASN A 23 -18.00 -6.26 -3.68
CA ASN A 23 -18.23 -5.02 -4.43
C ASN A 23 -17.88 -3.77 -3.62
N ARG A 24 -17.33 -3.92 -2.40
CA ARG A 24 -16.99 -2.76 -1.58
C ARG A 24 -15.91 -1.94 -2.28
N GLU A 25 -16.25 -0.72 -2.66
CA GLU A 25 -15.31 0.20 -3.26
C GLU A 25 -14.13 0.50 -2.33
N ALA A 26 -13.00 0.91 -2.92
CA ALA A 26 -11.84 1.34 -2.16
C ALA A 26 -12.24 2.47 -1.20
N SER A 27 -11.97 2.27 0.09
CA SER A 27 -12.21 3.30 1.11
C SER A 27 -11.45 4.58 0.77
N GLN A 28 -11.90 5.73 1.30
CA GLN A 28 -11.18 7.00 1.10
C GLN A 28 -9.70 6.87 1.47
N HIS A 29 -9.40 6.17 2.56
CA HIS A 29 -8.03 5.89 2.99
C HIS A 29 -7.24 5.05 1.97
N SER A 30 -7.88 4.04 1.37
CA SER A 30 -7.25 3.22 0.32
C SER A 30 -6.95 4.04 -0.94
N ARG A 31 -7.85 4.97 -1.31
CA ARG A 31 -7.64 5.90 -2.43
C ARG A 31 -6.51 6.89 -2.15
N GLU A 32 -6.43 7.42 -0.94
CA GLU A 32 -5.30 8.27 -0.52
C GLU A 32 -3.99 7.51 -0.51
N ASP A 33 -3.98 6.28 0.03
CA ASP A 33 -2.79 5.43 0.03
C ASP A 33 -2.32 5.12 -1.39
N ALA A 34 -3.25 4.87 -2.33
CA ALA A 34 -2.91 4.70 -3.74
C ALA A 34 -2.27 5.96 -4.34
N ARG A 35 -2.85 7.14 -4.09
CA ARG A 35 -2.28 8.44 -4.53
C ARG A 35 -0.89 8.67 -3.95
N LEU A 36 -0.73 8.47 -2.65
CA LEU A 36 0.54 8.63 -1.96
C LEU A 36 1.57 7.61 -2.44
N SER A 37 1.15 6.39 -2.73
CA SER A 37 2.03 5.36 -3.30
C SER A 37 2.56 5.77 -4.68
N ALA A 38 1.71 6.33 -5.54
CA ALA A 38 2.13 6.83 -6.85
C ALA A 38 3.19 7.93 -6.72
N GLU A 39 3.00 8.88 -5.81
CA GLU A 39 4.00 9.93 -5.53
C GLU A 39 5.32 9.37 -5.00
N ILE A 40 5.26 8.40 -4.08
CA ILE A 40 6.46 7.71 -3.57
C ILE A 40 7.18 7.01 -4.72
N GLN A 41 6.47 6.37 -5.65
CA GLN A 41 7.06 5.70 -6.82
C GLN A 41 7.74 6.72 -7.74
N GLN A 42 7.09 7.84 -8.04
CA GLN A 42 7.68 8.90 -8.87
C GLN A 42 8.97 9.43 -8.24
N ILE A 43 8.96 9.80 -6.95
CA ILE A 43 10.17 10.24 -6.23
C ILE A 43 11.26 9.16 -6.27
N PHE A 44 10.89 7.90 -6.08
CA PHE A 44 11.85 6.80 -6.08
C PHE A 44 12.51 6.63 -7.47
N LEU A 45 11.73 6.74 -8.54
CA LEU A 45 12.20 6.69 -9.93
C LEU A 45 13.07 7.91 -10.27
N ASP A 46 12.62 9.12 -9.96
CA ASP A 46 13.33 10.39 -10.20
C ASP A 46 14.75 10.37 -9.61
N HIS A 47 14.88 9.74 -8.43
CA HIS A 47 16.14 9.64 -7.70
C HIS A 47 16.88 8.30 -7.94
N ARG A 48 16.60 7.61 -9.07
CA ARG A 48 17.29 6.38 -9.50
C ARG A 48 17.33 5.29 -8.42
N HIS A 49 16.24 5.13 -7.68
CA HIS A 49 16.06 4.12 -6.63
C HIS A 49 16.99 4.27 -5.42
N VAL A 50 17.71 5.39 -5.30
CA VAL A 50 18.68 5.62 -4.20
C VAL A 50 17.96 6.01 -2.90
N TYR A 51 16.78 6.63 -3.00
CA TYR A 51 16.13 7.21 -1.84
C TYR A 51 15.34 6.15 -1.05
N GLY A 52 15.76 5.93 0.19
CA GLY A 52 14.96 5.19 1.16
C GLY A 52 13.85 6.02 1.80
N SER A 53 13.05 5.38 2.66
CA SER A 53 11.92 6.00 3.36
C SER A 53 12.20 7.34 4.07
N PRO A 54 13.39 7.62 4.67
CA PRO A 54 13.65 8.91 5.31
C PRO A 54 13.73 10.05 4.30
N ARG A 55 14.42 9.82 3.16
CA ARG A 55 14.62 10.85 2.13
C ARG A 55 13.34 11.09 1.35
N ILE A 56 12.60 10.03 1.02
CA ILE A 56 11.29 10.17 0.38
C ILE A 56 10.32 10.95 1.27
N HIS A 57 10.29 10.67 2.59
CA HIS A 57 9.45 11.42 3.52
C HIS A 57 9.79 12.91 3.54
N ALA A 58 11.07 13.27 3.51
CA ALA A 58 11.51 14.67 3.45
C ALA A 58 11.05 15.35 2.15
N VAL A 59 11.17 14.68 0.99
CA VAL A 59 10.70 15.20 -0.30
C VAL A 59 9.18 15.35 -0.32
N LEU A 60 8.44 14.36 0.19
CA LEU A 60 6.98 14.43 0.31
C LEU A 60 6.54 15.62 1.17
N LYS A 61 7.21 15.84 2.30
CA LYS A 61 6.93 17.00 3.17
C LYS A 61 7.21 18.32 2.44
N ALA A 62 8.31 18.41 1.69
CA ALA A 62 8.64 19.58 0.87
C ALA A 62 7.60 19.82 -0.24
N ARG A 63 7.00 18.76 -0.79
CA ARG A 63 5.90 18.82 -1.77
C ARG A 63 4.52 19.09 -1.13
N GLY A 64 4.45 19.30 0.19
CA GLY A 64 3.21 19.63 0.91
C GLY A 64 2.39 18.42 1.39
N PHE A 65 2.90 17.20 1.26
CA PHE A 65 2.21 16.00 1.75
C PHE A 65 2.35 15.84 3.27
N HIS A 66 1.23 15.71 3.96
CA HIS A 66 1.15 15.49 5.40
C HIS A 66 1.02 13.99 5.69
N CYS A 67 2.15 13.29 5.75
CA CYS A 67 2.19 11.87 6.09
C CYS A 67 3.30 11.55 7.10
N SER A 68 3.13 10.46 7.85
CA SER A 68 4.15 9.99 8.78
C SER A 68 5.19 9.12 8.05
N ARG A 69 6.44 9.14 8.52
CA ARG A 69 7.50 8.25 8.00
C ARG A 69 7.09 6.77 8.07
N LYS A 70 6.34 6.36 9.11
CA LYS A 70 5.78 4.99 9.22
C LYS A 70 4.82 4.66 8.07
N ARG A 71 3.97 5.61 7.65
CA ARG A 71 3.07 5.44 6.50
C ARG A 71 3.87 5.26 5.21
N VAL A 72 4.94 6.04 5.01
CA VAL A 72 5.85 5.89 3.85
C VAL A 72 6.50 4.51 3.83
N VAL A 73 7.06 4.03 4.96
CA VAL A 73 7.64 2.69 5.06
C VAL A 73 6.62 1.61 4.71
N ARG A 74 5.42 1.69 5.30
CA ARG A 74 4.33 0.74 5.02
C ARG A 74 3.98 0.71 3.53
N LEU A 75 3.84 1.87 2.90
CA LEU A 75 3.46 1.97 1.49
C LEU A 75 4.56 1.48 0.56
N MET A 76 5.83 1.74 0.87
CA MET A 76 6.96 1.18 0.11
C MET A 76 7.03 -0.35 0.21
N GLN A 77 6.61 -0.95 1.33
CA GLN A 77 6.57 -2.40 1.54
C GLN A 77 5.29 -3.06 1.01
N ALA A 78 4.29 -2.27 0.60
CA ALA A 78 3.00 -2.80 0.21
C ALA A 78 3.10 -3.51 -1.15
N PRO A 79 2.34 -4.58 -1.41
CA PRO A 79 2.41 -5.34 -2.66
C PRO A 79 2.25 -4.45 -3.89
N GLN A 80 1.39 -3.43 -3.82
CA GLN A 80 1.13 -2.47 -4.90
C GLN A 80 2.31 -1.52 -5.22
N PHE A 81 3.38 -1.52 -4.42
CA PHE A 81 4.58 -0.73 -4.69
C PHE A 81 5.51 -1.47 -5.64
N HIS A 82 5.10 -1.56 -6.91
CA HIS A 82 5.90 -2.16 -7.97
C HIS A 82 6.76 -1.08 -8.62
N VAL A 83 8.02 -0.99 -8.21
CA VAL A 83 9.03 -0.25 -8.97
C VAL A 83 9.99 -1.27 -9.55
N GLY A 84 10.15 -1.28 -10.87
CA GLY A 84 10.84 -2.33 -11.62
C GLY A 84 12.10 -2.85 -10.93
N HIS A 85 12.18 -4.17 -10.75
CA HIS A 85 13.28 -4.98 -10.22
C HIS A 85 14.51 -4.21 -9.68
N GLY A 86 14.40 -3.64 -8.47
CA GLY A 86 15.52 -2.93 -7.85
C GLY A 86 15.45 -2.72 -6.35
N TRP A 87 14.34 -3.08 -5.70
CA TRP A 87 14.16 -2.84 -4.28
C TRP A 87 14.20 -4.15 -3.47
N SER A 88 15.29 -4.38 -2.75
CA SER A 88 15.50 -5.53 -1.87
C SER A 88 15.28 -5.13 -0.41
N ASN A 89 14.33 -5.79 0.27
CA ASN A 89 13.97 -5.57 1.68
C ASN A 89 15.05 -6.09 2.68
N ARG A 90 16.34 -5.86 2.40
CA ARG A 90 17.46 -6.39 3.20
C ARG A 90 17.92 -5.48 4.35
N GLY A 91 17.16 -4.46 4.71
CA GLY A 91 17.54 -3.66 5.87
C GLY A 91 16.46 -2.72 6.34
N HIS A 92 15.58 -3.20 7.22
CA HIS A 92 15.03 -2.35 8.29
C HIS A 92 14.64 -3.22 9.49
N GLY A 93 15.51 -3.19 10.50
CA GLY A 93 15.26 -3.83 11.79
C GLY A 93 16.50 -4.14 12.64
N ARG A 94 17.52 -3.28 12.71
CA ARG A 94 18.34 -3.21 13.93
C ARG A 94 18.05 -1.89 14.62
N LYS A 95 17.29 -1.97 15.72
CA LYS A 95 17.38 -0.99 16.81
C LYS A 95 18.87 -0.90 17.17
N VAL A 96 19.45 0.28 17.00
CA VAL A 96 20.61 0.67 17.80
C VAL A 96 20.06 1.43 19.00
N GLU A 97 20.67 1.12 20.13
CA GLU A 97 20.30 1.37 21.52
C GLU A 97 19.85 2.80 21.85
#